data_AF-A0A1X2IGW6-F1
#
_entry.id   AF-A0A1X2IGW6-F1
#
_cell.length_a   1.000
_cell.length_b   1.000
_cell.length_c   1.000
_cell.angle_alpha   90.00
_cell.angle_beta   90.00
_cell.angle_gamma   90.00
#
_symmetry.space_group_name_H-M   'P 1'
#
loop_
_entity.id
_entity.type
_entity.pdbx_description
1 polymer ?
#
loop_
_entity_poly.entity_id
_entity_poly.type
_entity_poly.pdbx_seq_one_letter_code
_entity_poly.pdbx_strand_id
1 'polypeptide(L)'
;MSSRKIRIMTDKSPVAHHHADLLAKGVKSSASGFQAVVGDLARSPDDAASEQTALEDIRLQKYDILLFSSMGALSLYEKHFREEEDRHPLHSKTIGIVLFPHSTFDSAESSHPTDKHLIAALNEYGLERDAILLKANSDNDDQEIIDLGKHFADQL
;
A
#
# COMPACT_ATOMS: atom_id res chain seq x y z
N MET A 1 20.07 5.24 -16.88
CA MET A 1 19.58 4.69 -15.60
C MET A 1 18.09 4.51 -15.72
N SER A 2 17.56 3.30 -15.53
CA SER A 2 16.11 3.07 -15.52
C SER A 2 15.50 3.75 -14.30
N SER A 3 14.54 4.65 -14.49
CA SER A 3 13.80 5.26 -13.38
C SER A 3 13.11 4.15 -12.58
N ARG A 4 13.40 4.08 -11.27
CA ARG A 4 12.80 3.11 -10.35
C ARG A 4 11.30 3.41 -10.23
N LYS A 5 10.48 2.36 -10.13
CA LYS A 5 9.01 2.46 -10.13
C LYS A 5 8.46 2.07 -8.77
N ILE A 6 7.57 2.90 -8.24
CA ILE A 6 6.74 2.61 -7.07
C ILE A 6 5.36 2.21 -7.57
N ARG A 7 4.92 1.00 -7.23
CA ARG A 7 3.56 0.54 -7.49
C ARG A 7 2.68 0.91 -6.31
N ILE A 8 1.70 1.78 -6.54
CA ILE A 8 0.74 2.16 -5.52
C ILE A 8 -0.50 1.28 -5.68
N MET A 9 -0.79 0.50 -4.66
CA MET A 9 -1.84 -0.51 -4.62
C MET A 9 -3.07 0.06 -3.93
N THR A 10 -4.23 -0.06 -4.56
CA THR A 10 -5.53 0.38 -4.03
C THR A 10 -6.54 -0.76 -4.13
N ASP A 11 -7.63 -0.70 -3.38
CA ASP A 11 -8.70 -1.70 -3.32
C ASP A 11 -9.88 -1.39 -4.26
N LYS A 12 -9.71 -0.51 -5.26
CA LYS A 12 -10.78 -0.03 -6.17
C LYS A 12 -11.85 0.84 -5.49
N SER A 13 -11.79 1.07 -4.17
CA SER A 13 -12.68 2.03 -3.53
C SER A 13 -12.37 3.46 -4.04
N PRO A 14 -13.38 4.31 -4.27
CA PRO A 14 -13.15 5.68 -4.73
C PRO A 14 -12.23 6.47 -3.79
N VAL A 15 -12.35 6.24 -2.48
CA VAL A 15 -11.53 6.88 -1.45
C VAL A 15 -10.07 6.43 -1.57
N ALA A 16 -9.80 5.12 -1.56
CA ALA A 16 -8.42 4.62 -1.64
C ALA A 16 -7.77 4.91 -3.00
N HIS A 17 -8.55 5.01 -4.08
CA HIS A 17 -8.05 5.40 -5.39
C HIS A 17 -7.68 6.88 -5.43
N HIS A 18 -8.52 7.76 -4.87
CA HIS A 18 -8.18 9.18 -4.70
C HIS A 18 -6.89 9.36 -3.88
N HIS A 19 -6.78 8.64 -2.76
CA HIS A 19 -5.55 8.63 -1.95
C HIS A 19 -4.34 8.12 -2.73
N ALA A 20 -4.48 7.06 -3.53
CA ALA A 20 -3.41 6.54 -4.37
C ALA A 20 -2.92 7.57 -5.41
N ASP A 21 -3.84 8.32 -6.01
CA ASP A 21 -3.50 9.39 -6.96
C ASP A 21 -2.76 10.55 -6.28
N LEU A 22 -3.15 10.92 -5.05
CA LEU A 22 -2.46 11.93 -4.25
C LEU A 22 -1.05 11.48 -3.85
N LEU A 23 -0.90 10.25 -3.37
CA LEU A 23 0.41 9.64 -3.09
C LEU A 23 1.29 9.64 -4.36
N ALA A 24 0.70 9.32 -5.52
CA ALA A 24 1.41 9.33 -6.79
C ALA A 24 1.93 10.74 -7.16
N LYS A 25 1.16 11.79 -6.89
CA LYS A 25 1.61 13.19 -7.06
C LYS A 25 2.79 13.48 -6.14
N GLY A 26 2.71 13.07 -4.87
CA GLY A 26 3.79 13.18 -3.90
C GLY A 26 5.09 12.54 -4.36
N VAL A 27 5.02 11.26 -4.72
CA VAL A 27 6.17 10.50 -5.24
C VAL A 27 6.79 11.18 -6.45
N LYS A 28 5.98 11.64 -7.41
CA LYS A 28 6.48 12.33 -8.62
C LYS A 28 7.11 13.70 -8.33
N SER A 29 6.74 14.33 -7.22
CA SER A 29 7.29 15.62 -6.78
C SER A 29 8.60 15.48 -5.98
N SER A 30 8.96 14.26 -5.58
CA SER A 30 10.21 13.98 -4.86
C SER A 30 11.44 14.25 -5.73
N ALA A 31 12.54 14.63 -5.09
CA ALA A 31 13.82 14.81 -5.78
C ALA A 31 14.42 13.48 -6.26
N SER A 32 13.92 12.36 -5.72
CA SER A 32 14.41 11.00 -6.00
C SER A 32 14.09 10.48 -7.41
N GLY A 33 13.20 11.15 -8.16
CA GLY A 33 12.95 10.83 -9.57
C GLY A 33 12.26 9.48 -9.82
N PHE A 34 11.53 8.97 -8.82
CA PHE A 34 10.71 7.76 -8.94
C PHE A 34 9.50 7.99 -9.86
N GLN A 35 9.11 6.96 -10.60
CA GLN A 35 7.81 6.91 -11.25
C GLN A 35 6.78 6.26 -10.34
N ALA A 36 5.61 6.88 -10.17
CA ALA A 36 4.47 6.27 -9.50
C ALA A 36 3.49 5.67 -10.51
N VAL A 37 3.11 4.41 -10.28
CA VAL A 37 2.09 3.70 -11.06
C VAL A 37 1.00 3.22 -10.10
N VAL A 38 -0.20 3.78 -10.20
CA VAL A 38 -1.37 3.31 -9.45
C VAL A 38 -1.93 2.05 -10.10
N GLY A 39 -2.43 1.12 -9.29
CA GLY A 39 -3.42 0.19 -9.81
C GLY A 39 -4.10 -0.66 -8.76
N ASP A 40 -5.26 -1.15 -9.18
CA ASP A 40 -6.25 -1.72 -8.29
C ASP A 40 -6.06 -3.21 -8.10
N LEU A 41 -6.20 -3.65 -6.84
CA LEU A 41 -6.23 -5.03 -6.40
C LEU A 41 -7.50 -5.77 -6.79
N ALA A 42 -8.55 -5.07 -7.22
CA ALA A 42 -9.84 -5.63 -7.59
C ALA A 42 -10.32 -5.01 -8.93
N ARG A 43 -11.15 -5.72 -9.70
CA ARG A 43 -11.65 -5.20 -10.99
C ARG A 43 -12.78 -4.20 -10.79
N SER A 44 -13.61 -4.43 -9.78
CA SER A 44 -14.74 -3.59 -9.41
C SER A 44 -14.77 -3.30 -7.90
N PRO A 45 -15.49 -2.25 -7.45
CA PRO A 45 -15.76 -2.04 -6.02
C PRO A 45 -16.52 -3.20 -5.37
N ASP A 46 -17.39 -3.89 -6.12
CA ASP A 46 -18.14 -5.05 -5.63
C ASP A 46 -17.22 -6.26 -5.40
N ASP A 47 -16.22 -6.44 -6.26
CA ASP A 47 -15.17 -7.44 -6.09
C ASP A 47 -14.41 -7.15 -4.81
N ALA A 48 -14.01 -5.89 -4.58
CA ALA A 48 -13.31 -5.48 -3.38
C ALA A 48 -14.15 -5.71 -2.10
N ALA A 49 -15.43 -5.38 -2.14
CA ALA A 49 -16.38 -5.62 -1.04
C ALA A 49 -16.61 -7.12 -0.79
N SER A 50 -16.51 -7.93 -1.85
CA SER A 50 -16.59 -9.40 -1.80
C SER A 50 -15.23 -10.07 -1.60
N GLU A 51 -14.18 -9.28 -1.34
CA GLU A 51 -12.83 -9.73 -1.06
C GLU A 51 -12.15 -10.48 -2.23
N GLN A 52 -12.57 -10.18 -3.45
CA GLN A 52 -12.05 -10.75 -4.68
C GLN A 52 -10.96 -9.87 -5.28
N THR A 53 -9.83 -10.49 -5.58
CA THR A 53 -8.66 -9.81 -6.15
C THR A 53 -8.47 -10.06 -7.64
N ALA A 54 -7.92 -9.08 -8.34
CA ALA A 54 -7.51 -9.06 -9.74
C ALA A 54 -5.97 -9.04 -9.88
N LEU A 55 -5.27 -9.74 -8.99
CA LEU A 55 -3.81 -9.68 -8.90
C LEU A 55 -3.08 -10.18 -10.14
N GLU A 56 -3.68 -11.09 -10.92
CA GLU A 56 -3.17 -11.53 -12.22
C GLU A 56 -3.04 -10.37 -13.23
N ASP A 57 -3.90 -9.35 -13.11
CA ASP A 57 -3.85 -8.13 -13.91
C ASP A 57 -2.77 -7.16 -13.39
N ILE A 58 -2.27 -7.38 -12.16
CA ILE A 58 -1.23 -6.60 -11.49
C ILE A 58 0.09 -7.37 -11.53
N ARG A 59 0.99 -6.97 -12.42
CA ARG A 59 2.30 -7.62 -12.57
C ARG A 59 3.27 -7.25 -11.42
N LEU A 60 3.02 -7.74 -10.20
CA LEU A 60 3.80 -7.45 -8.99
C LEU A 60 5.30 -7.77 -9.12
N GLN A 61 5.64 -8.82 -9.87
CA GLN A 61 7.03 -9.20 -10.13
C GLN A 61 7.85 -8.10 -10.81
N LYS A 62 7.20 -7.13 -11.48
CA LYS A 62 7.88 -6.02 -12.16
C LYS A 62 8.26 -4.86 -11.25
N TYR A 63 7.84 -4.89 -9.98
CA TYR A 63 7.99 -3.77 -9.06
C TYR A 63 8.74 -4.22 -7.81
N ASP A 64 9.85 -3.55 -7.51
CA ASP A 64 10.64 -3.80 -6.30
C ASP A 64 10.09 -3.02 -5.10
N ILE A 65 9.26 -2.00 -5.35
CA ILE A 65 8.68 -1.13 -4.33
C ILE A 65 7.16 -1.10 -4.49
N LEU A 66 6.46 -1.47 -3.43
CA LEU A 66 5.00 -1.39 -3.35
C LEU A 66 4.59 -0.40 -2.24
N LEU A 67 3.52 0.34 -2.47
CA LEU A 67 2.91 1.24 -1.51
C LEU A 67 1.41 0.96 -1.45
N PHE A 68 0.92 0.47 -0.31
CA PHE A 68 -0.51 0.25 -0.09
C PHE A 68 -1.16 1.58 0.31
N SER A 69 -2.12 2.05 -0.50
CA SER A 69 -2.81 3.32 -0.26
C SER A 69 -3.84 3.23 0.84
N SER A 70 -4.19 2.03 1.30
CA SER A 70 -5.11 1.81 2.43
C SER A 70 -4.85 0.45 3.08
N MET A 71 -5.37 0.27 4.30
CA MET A 71 -5.44 -1.04 4.94
C MET A 71 -6.40 -2.01 4.23
N GLY A 72 -7.42 -1.49 3.54
CA GLY A 72 -8.31 -2.30 2.69
C GLY A 72 -7.53 -2.96 1.54
N ALA A 73 -6.63 -2.20 0.89
CA ALA A 73 -5.73 -2.74 -0.12
C ALA A 73 -4.79 -3.79 0.47
N LEU A 74 -4.25 -3.56 1.67
CA LEU A 74 -3.41 -4.58 2.32
C LEU A 74 -4.19 -5.86 2.67
N SER A 75 -5.40 -5.72 3.20
CA SER A 75 -6.27 -6.85 3.57
C SER A 75 -6.64 -7.70 2.35
N LEU A 76 -7.02 -7.07 1.23
CA LEU A 76 -7.26 -7.77 -0.03
C LEU A 76 -6.03 -8.52 -0.52
N TYR A 77 -4.86 -7.90 -0.41
CA TYR A 77 -3.61 -8.54 -0.78
C TYR A 77 -3.32 -9.78 0.09
N GLU A 78 -3.42 -9.66 1.42
CA GLU A 78 -3.12 -10.77 2.34
C GLU A 78 -4.04 -11.96 2.09
N LYS A 79 -5.34 -11.73 1.91
CA LYS A 79 -6.31 -12.80 1.66
C LYS A 79 -6.00 -13.63 0.42
N HIS A 80 -5.43 -13.01 -0.61
CA HIS A 80 -5.06 -13.73 -1.82
C HIS A 80 -3.83 -14.62 -1.63
N PHE A 81 -2.86 -14.18 -0.82
CA PHE A 81 -1.56 -14.86 -0.67
C PHE A 81 -1.39 -15.58 0.67
N ARG A 82 -2.46 -15.65 1.47
CA ARG A 82 -2.47 -16.22 2.82
C ARG A 82 -1.92 -17.65 2.90
N GLU A 83 -2.01 -18.40 1.81
CA GLU A 83 -1.62 -19.81 1.74
C GLU A 83 -0.21 -20.04 1.15
N GLU A 84 0.51 -18.98 0.74
CA GLU A 84 1.81 -19.09 0.06
C GLU A 84 3.01 -18.69 0.97
N GLU A 85 3.30 -19.51 1.99
CA GLU A 85 4.36 -19.24 2.98
C GLU A 85 5.79 -19.31 2.41
N ASP A 86 6.10 -20.29 1.55
CA ASP A 86 7.50 -20.57 1.14
C ASP A 86 8.02 -19.66 0.01
N ARG A 87 7.16 -18.92 -0.70
CA ARG A 87 7.51 -18.09 -1.87
C ARG A 87 6.69 -16.82 -1.99
N HIS A 88 6.41 -16.19 -0.86
CA HIS A 88 5.55 -15.01 -0.85
C HIS A 88 6.11 -13.90 -1.76
N PRO A 89 5.30 -13.28 -2.65
CA PRO A 89 5.77 -12.31 -3.65
C PRO A 89 6.47 -11.08 -3.08
N LEU A 90 6.31 -10.80 -1.78
CA LEU A 90 6.86 -9.61 -1.12
C LEU A 90 8.26 -9.80 -0.53
N HIS A 91 8.79 -11.02 -0.45
CA HIS A 91 10.04 -11.30 0.27
C HIS A 91 11.21 -10.38 -0.13
N SER A 92 11.31 -10.01 -1.41
CA SER A 92 12.39 -9.13 -1.92
C SER A 92 11.91 -7.70 -2.25
N LYS A 93 10.81 -7.25 -1.66
CA LYS A 93 10.19 -5.95 -1.99
C LYS A 93 10.27 -4.99 -0.82
N THR A 94 10.47 -3.71 -1.13
CA THR A 94 10.26 -2.62 -0.17
C THR A 94 8.78 -2.27 -0.12
N ILE A 95 8.20 -2.28 1.08
CA ILE A 95 6.76 -2.08 1.27
C ILE A 95 6.50 -0.81 2.08
N GLY A 96 5.60 0.04 1.59
CA GLY A 96 5.01 1.15 2.32
C GLY A 96 3.53 0.89 2.59
N ILE A 97 3.02 1.37 3.73
CA ILE A 97 1.61 1.23 4.12
C ILE A 97 1.12 2.59 4.64
N VAL A 98 0.03 3.10 4.06
CA VAL A 98 -0.62 4.32 4.57
C VAL A 98 -1.68 3.96 5.61
N LEU A 99 -1.59 4.62 6.76
CA LEU A 99 -2.48 4.47 7.90
C LEU A 99 -3.31 5.76 8.05
N PHE A 100 -4.63 5.65 7.95
CA PHE A 100 -5.56 6.77 8.08
C PHE A 100 -6.30 6.73 9.42
N PRO A 101 -6.74 7.87 9.96
CA PRO A 101 -7.42 7.92 11.26
C PRO A 101 -8.80 7.21 11.25
N HIS A 102 -9.53 7.32 10.14
CA HIS A 102 -10.87 6.75 10.00
C HIS A 102 -10.91 5.36 9.32
N SER A 103 -9.75 4.75 9.05
CA SER A 103 -9.71 3.40 8.50
C SER A 103 -10.08 2.37 9.57
N THR A 104 -11.35 2.27 9.98
CA THR A 104 -11.87 1.36 11.03
C THR A 104 -11.11 1.31 12.38
N PHE A 105 -10.03 2.07 12.58
CA PHE A 105 -9.03 1.78 13.60
C PHE A 105 -8.52 3.09 14.20
N ASP A 106 -9.35 3.61 15.08
CA ASP A 106 -9.11 4.84 15.82
C ASP A 106 -8.16 4.60 17.01
N SER A 107 -7.30 5.59 17.21
CA SER A 107 -6.46 5.90 18.37
C SER A 107 -5.13 5.15 18.56
N ALA A 108 -4.10 5.98 18.82
CA ALA A 108 -2.69 5.66 19.01
C ALA A 108 -2.35 4.75 20.21
N GLU A 109 -3.34 4.18 20.90
CA GLU A 109 -3.16 3.18 21.96
C GLU A 109 -3.98 1.89 21.75
N SER A 110 -4.89 1.85 20.76
CA SER A 110 -5.66 0.65 20.40
C SER A 110 -5.43 0.27 18.95
N SER A 111 -4.28 -0.36 18.70
CA SER A 111 -4.11 -1.14 17.48
C SER A 111 -5.11 -2.29 17.53
N HIS A 112 -6.06 -2.32 16.60
CA HIS A 112 -6.97 -3.44 16.49
C HIS A 112 -6.15 -4.71 16.22
N PRO A 113 -6.53 -5.88 16.77
CA PRO A 113 -5.74 -7.11 16.63
C PRO A 113 -5.43 -7.46 15.17
N THR A 114 -6.35 -7.12 14.27
CA THR A 114 -6.24 -7.35 12.83
C THR A 114 -5.10 -6.58 12.17
N ASP A 115 -4.80 -5.34 12.57
CA ASP A 115 -3.77 -4.52 11.91
C ASP A 115 -2.37 -4.92 12.35
N LYS A 116 -2.21 -5.20 13.64
CA LYS A 116 -0.99 -5.81 14.18
C LYS A 116 -0.74 -7.15 13.52
N HIS A 117 -1.78 -7.95 13.32
CA HIS A 117 -1.66 -9.24 12.65
C HIS A 117 -1.27 -9.08 11.18
N LEU A 118 -1.87 -8.14 10.43
CA LEU A 118 -1.53 -7.92 9.02
C LEU A 118 -0.10 -7.41 8.84
N ILE A 119 0.34 -6.46 9.66
CA ILE A 119 1.71 -5.94 9.60
C ILE A 119 2.71 -7.00 10.08
N ALA A 120 2.38 -7.76 11.13
CA ALA A 120 3.21 -8.87 11.59
C ALA A 120 3.32 -9.98 10.54
N ALA A 121 2.20 -10.39 9.93
CA ALA A 121 2.17 -11.39 8.87
C ALA A 121 3.00 -10.93 7.67
N LEU A 122 2.91 -9.66 7.28
CA LEU A 122 3.78 -9.09 6.25
C LEU A 122 5.27 -9.24 6.58
N ASN A 123 5.69 -8.90 7.80
CA ASN A 123 7.08 -9.04 8.22
C ASN A 123 7.51 -10.52 8.32
N GLU A 124 6.59 -11.41 8.71
CA GLU A 124 6.80 -12.87 8.76
C GLU A 124 6.99 -13.48 7.37
N TYR A 125 6.48 -12.85 6.30
CA TYR A 125 6.77 -13.22 4.91
C TYR A 125 8.21 -12.93 4.45
N GLY A 126 9.11 -12.59 5.39
CA GLY A 126 10.54 -12.48 5.15
C GLY A 126 10.93 -11.24 4.33
N LEU A 127 10.24 -10.11 4.55
CA LEU A 127 10.59 -8.87 3.88
C LEU A 127 12.08 -8.54 4.08
N GLU A 128 12.72 -8.07 3.01
CA GLU A 128 14.12 -7.61 3.07
C GLU A 128 14.30 -6.48 4.11
N ARG A 129 13.23 -5.70 4.36
CA ARG A 129 13.17 -4.62 5.35
C ARG A 129 11.77 -4.51 5.94
N ASP A 130 11.67 -4.05 7.18
CA ASP A 130 10.38 -3.73 7.81
C ASP A 130 9.56 -2.77 6.94
N ALA A 131 8.24 -2.96 6.91
CA ALA A 131 7.34 -2.09 6.18
C ALA A 131 7.41 -0.64 6.70
N ILE A 132 7.49 0.33 5.78
CA ILE A 132 7.48 1.76 6.10
C ILE A 132 6.03 2.19 6.35
N LEU A 133 5.74 2.60 7.59
CA LEU A 133 4.41 3.05 7.99
C LEU A 133 4.28 4.56 7.82
N LEU A 134 3.33 4.99 7.00
CA LEU A 134 3.02 6.38 6.70
C LEU A 134 1.70 6.75 7.39
N LYS A 135 1.76 7.54 8.45
CA LYS A 135 0.58 7.91 9.24
C LYS A 135 0.02 9.25 8.77
N ALA A 136 -1.21 9.24 8.28
CA ALA A 136 -1.99 10.44 8.03
C ALA A 136 -2.73 10.86 9.31
N ASN A 137 -2.79 12.16 9.57
CA ASN A 137 -3.61 12.74 10.64
C ASN A 137 -5.05 12.98 10.17
N SER A 138 -5.26 13.10 8.85
CA SER A 138 -6.55 13.29 8.21
C SER A 138 -6.62 12.49 6.90
N ASP A 139 -7.78 11.91 6.60
CA ASP A 139 -8.08 11.28 5.32
C ASP A 139 -8.66 12.25 4.28
N ASN A 140 -8.93 13.50 4.70
CA ASN A 140 -9.51 14.57 3.89
C ASN A 140 -8.51 15.70 3.58
N ASP A 141 -7.28 15.62 4.09
CA ASP A 141 -6.23 16.59 3.75
C ASP A 141 -5.40 16.08 2.57
N ASP A 142 -5.78 16.54 1.38
CA ASP A 142 -5.10 16.17 0.13
C ASP A 142 -3.60 16.49 0.15
N GLN A 143 -3.20 17.60 0.79
CA GLN A 143 -1.80 18.02 0.83
C GLN A 143 -0.99 17.12 1.76
N GLU A 144 -1.56 16.73 2.91
CA GLU A 144 -0.93 15.76 3.80
C GLU A 144 -0.65 14.44 3.07
N ILE A 145 -1.61 13.92 2.30
CA ILE A 145 -1.44 12.66 1.56
C ILE A 145 -0.38 12.79 0.46
N ILE A 146 -0.32 13.94 -0.22
CA ILE A 146 0.77 14.25 -1.16
C ILE A 146 2.12 14.23 -0.44
N ASP A 147 2.21 14.86 0.73
CA ASP A 147 3.44 14.94 1.51
C ASP A 147 3.88 13.56 2.01
N LEU A 148 2.95 12.66 2.37
CA LEU A 148 3.25 11.26 2.69
C LEU A 148 3.88 10.52 1.49
N GLY A 149 3.32 10.70 0.29
CA GLY A 149 3.87 10.10 -0.92
C GLY A 149 5.28 10.59 -1.25
N LYS A 150 5.52 11.90 -1.04
CA LYS A 150 6.85 12.49 -1.20
C LYS A 150 7.82 11.96 -0.15
N HIS A 151 7.40 11.96 1.12
CA HIS A 151 8.22 11.48 2.23
C HIS A 151 8.64 10.03 2.07
N PHE A 152 7.72 9.17 1.63
CA PHE A 152 8.03 7.78 1.28
C PHE A 152 9.12 7.70 0.22
N ALA A 153 8.98 8.43 -0.89
CA ALA A 153 9.97 8.43 -1.97
C ALA A 153 11.34 9.01 -1.56
N ASP A 154 11.37 9.94 -0.61
CA ASP A 154 12.61 10.52 -0.07
C ASP A 154 13.34 9.56 0.90
N GLN A 155 12.66 8.54 1.45
CA GLN A 155 13.25 7.54 2.35
C GLN A 155 13.86 6.30 1.64
N LEU A 156 13.64 6.15 0.32
CA LEU A 156 14.03 4.98 -0.49
C LEU A 156 15.38 5.10 -1.20
#